data_AF-A0A1F7RF06-F1
#
_entry.id   AF-A0A1F7RF06-F1
#
_cell.length_a   1.000
_cell.length_b   1.000
_cell.length_c   1.000
_cell.angle_alpha   90.00
_cell.angle_beta   90.00
_cell.angle_gamma   90.00
#
_symmetry.space_group_name_H-M   'P 1'
#
loop_
_entity.id
_entity.type
_entity.pdbx_description
1 polymer ?
#
loop_
_entity_poly.entity_id
_entity_poly.type
_entity_poly.pdbx_seq_one_letter_code
_entity_poly.pdbx_strand_id
1 'polypeptide(L)'
;MLDIPIATYKIFDNCRISIKINGMFHMKLLPEVMRHRTLAIVLWTAFIVSAVLMVKSSSNELIPLLQGTATEPIFSQFKTGNQIIFDISVGIIVSLLIYVLVVWLPERFKQNRIRRNLQHQYSSFKEECIKVFLWALHQTYDPELINRLKNRNEFRRFIKEKVSLDRERWHAVLNGLDEYMVKNLIVDLEILKAEIQFTLSAIERRKARSVRLPEAMRISGLSS
;
A
#
# COMPACT_ATOMS: atom_id res chain seq x y z
N MET A 1 -24.91 -20.99 34.70
CA MET A 1 -24.11 -19.92 35.32
C MET A 1 -22.69 -20.09 34.79
N LEU A 2 -22.43 -19.51 33.61
CA LEU A 2 -21.20 -19.73 32.84
C LEU A 2 -20.41 -18.42 32.88
N ASP A 3 -19.29 -18.46 33.59
CA ASP A 3 -18.30 -17.37 33.71
C ASP A 3 -17.60 -17.11 32.37
N ILE A 4 -18.28 -16.42 31.46
CA ILE A 4 -17.71 -15.91 30.21
C ILE A 4 -17.25 -14.42 30.29
N PRO A 5 -17.24 -13.66 31.42
CA PRO A 5 -17.11 -12.20 31.31
C PRO A 5 -15.68 -11.67 31.09
N ILE A 6 -14.64 -12.51 31.01
CA ILE A 6 -13.24 -12.03 30.98
C ILE A 6 -12.56 -12.24 29.61
N ALA A 7 -12.98 -13.22 28.81
CA ALA A 7 -12.35 -13.51 27.52
C ALA A 7 -12.72 -12.49 26.42
N THR A 8 -13.97 -12.02 26.40
CA THR A 8 -14.48 -11.05 25.40
C THR A 8 -13.88 -9.65 25.55
N TYR A 9 -13.60 -9.20 26.78
CA TYR A 9 -12.88 -7.94 27.01
C TYR A 9 -11.42 -8.01 26.53
N LYS A 10 -10.76 -9.18 26.66
CA LYS A 10 -9.37 -9.39 26.23
C LYS A 10 -9.22 -9.41 24.72
N ILE A 11 -10.24 -9.87 23.98
CA ILE A 11 -10.28 -9.85 22.51
C ILE A 11 -10.37 -8.40 21.99
N PHE A 12 -11.13 -7.53 22.67
CA PHE A 12 -11.25 -6.12 22.29
C PHE A 12 -10.03 -5.27 22.68
N ASP A 13 -9.37 -5.55 23.80
CA ASP A 13 -8.12 -4.86 24.16
C ASP A 13 -6.94 -5.28 23.27
N ASN A 14 -6.92 -6.52 22.76
CA ASN A 14 -6.00 -6.91 21.69
C ASN A 14 -6.25 -6.14 20.38
N CYS A 15 -7.49 -5.69 20.13
CA CYS A 15 -7.80 -4.80 19.00
C CYS A 15 -7.24 -3.38 19.20
N ARG A 16 -7.09 -2.93 20.47
CA ARG A 16 -6.45 -1.65 20.82
C ARG A 16 -4.95 -1.64 20.49
N ILE A 17 -4.29 -2.80 20.57
CA ILE A 17 -2.90 -2.99 20.13
C ILE A 17 -2.79 -2.88 18.59
N SER A 18 -3.83 -3.31 17.86
CA SER A 18 -3.86 -3.26 16.39
C SER A 18 -4.02 -1.84 15.80
N ILE A 19 -4.59 -0.88 16.53
CA ILE A 19 -4.72 0.52 16.05
C ILE A 19 -3.41 1.32 16.25
N LYS A 20 -2.53 0.88 17.15
CA LYS A 20 -1.17 1.46 17.27
C LYS A 20 -0.26 1.05 16.09
N ILE A 21 -0.65 0.04 15.31
CA ILE A 21 0.03 -0.36 14.07
C ILE A 21 -0.11 0.72 13.00
N ASN A 22 -1.19 1.50 12.99
CA ASN A 22 -1.36 2.59 12.01
C ASN A 22 -0.41 3.78 12.31
N GLY A 23 -0.11 4.04 13.59
CA GLY A 23 0.88 5.05 14.01
C GLY A 23 2.33 4.58 13.86
N MET A 24 2.59 3.29 14.11
CA MET A 24 3.95 2.72 14.01
C MET A 24 4.35 2.37 12.57
N PHE A 25 3.39 2.18 11.65
CA PHE A 25 3.65 2.13 10.21
C PHE A 25 3.98 3.51 9.64
N HIS A 26 3.43 4.59 10.20
CA HIS A 26 3.61 5.93 9.62
C HIS A 26 5.00 6.53 9.85
N MET A 27 5.76 6.04 10.84
CA MET A 27 6.99 6.69 11.30
C MET A 27 8.29 5.95 10.91
N LYS A 28 8.21 4.71 10.43
CA LYS A 28 9.38 3.93 9.96
C LYS A 28 9.37 3.58 8.47
N LEU A 29 8.33 3.96 7.71
CA LEU A 29 8.31 3.85 6.24
C LEU A 29 9.04 4.99 5.50
N LEU A 30 9.39 6.07 6.20
CA LEU A 30 10.02 7.27 5.62
C LEU A 30 11.37 7.03 4.90
N PRO A 31 12.31 6.19 5.39
CA PRO A 31 13.59 6.01 4.69
C PRO A 31 13.47 5.21 3.37
N GLU A 32 12.51 4.27 3.23
CA GLU A 32 12.32 3.53 1.97
C GLU A 32 11.56 4.34 0.90
N VAL A 33 10.59 5.18 1.31
CA VAL A 33 9.93 6.10 0.39
C VAL A 33 10.93 7.10 -0.18
N MET A 34 11.90 7.55 0.63
CA MET A 34 12.97 8.43 0.14
C MET A 34 13.89 7.75 -0.88
N ARG A 35 14.32 6.49 -0.68
CA ARG A 35 15.17 5.78 -1.67
C ARG A 35 14.48 5.57 -3.02
N HIS A 36 13.18 5.26 -3.02
CA HIS A 36 12.40 5.16 -4.24
C HIS A 36 12.19 6.52 -4.93
N ARG A 37 12.11 7.61 -4.17
CA ARG A 37 12.08 8.97 -4.72
C ARG A 37 13.41 9.34 -5.34
N THR A 38 14.54 9.03 -4.69
CA THR A 38 15.87 9.31 -5.25
C THR A 38 16.12 8.52 -6.54
N LEU A 39 15.79 7.23 -6.59
CA LEU A 39 15.91 6.44 -7.83
C LEU A 39 14.98 6.96 -8.93
N ALA A 40 13.74 7.33 -8.60
CA ALA A 40 12.84 7.94 -9.57
C ALA A 40 13.41 9.27 -10.10
N ILE A 41 13.96 10.12 -9.22
CA ILE A 41 14.60 11.38 -9.60
C ILE A 41 15.79 11.10 -10.52
N VAL A 42 16.68 10.16 -10.18
CA VAL A 42 17.84 9.79 -11.02
C VAL A 42 17.40 9.27 -12.39
N LEU A 43 16.41 8.39 -12.44
CA LEU A 43 15.85 7.84 -13.69
C LEU A 43 15.22 8.94 -14.55
N TRP A 44 14.46 9.86 -13.93
CA TRP A 44 13.89 11.01 -14.61
C TRP A 44 14.95 11.97 -15.12
N THR A 45 15.99 12.26 -14.32
CA THR A 45 17.10 13.10 -14.77
C THR A 45 17.87 12.45 -15.91
N ALA A 46 18.13 11.14 -15.85
CA ALA A 46 18.79 10.41 -16.92
C ALA A 46 17.95 10.42 -18.21
N PHE A 47 16.63 10.21 -18.09
CA PHE A 47 15.70 10.29 -19.21
C PHE A 47 15.68 11.68 -19.84
N ILE A 48 15.61 12.75 -19.04
CA ILE A 48 15.62 14.15 -19.52
C ILE A 48 16.95 14.45 -20.22
N VAL A 49 18.08 14.06 -19.61
CA VAL A 49 19.41 14.27 -20.20
C VAL A 49 19.54 13.52 -21.53
N SER A 50 19.10 12.25 -21.59
CA SER A 50 19.11 11.48 -22.84
C SER A 50 18.17 12.03 -23.90
N ALA A 51 16.99 12.53 -23.53
CA ALA A 51 16.06 13.18 -24.46
C ALA A 51 16.66 14.49 -25.03
N VAL A 52 17.30 15.30 -24.19
CA VAL A 52 18.00 16.52 -24.63
C VAL A 52 19.17 16.19 -25.54
N LEU A 53 19.96 15.16 -25.22
CA LEU A 53 21.05 14.67 -26.08
C LEU A 53 20.52 14.17 -27.42
N MET A 54 19.42 13.41 -27.43
CA MET A 54 18.79 12.93 -28.66
C MET A 54 18.33 14.08 -29.57
N VAL A 55 17.72 15.14 -29.01
CA VAL A 55 17.30 16.33 -29.77
C VAL A 55 18.50 17.10 -30.31
N LYS A 56 19.55 17.29 -29.50
CA LYS A 56 20.81 17.95 -29.93
C LYS A 56 21.54 17.19 -31.03
N SER A 57 21.45 15.86 -31.00
CA SER A 57 22.19 14.96 -31.89
C SER A 57 21.45 14.66 -33.19
N SER A 58 20.17 15.04 -33.27
CA SER A 58 19.36 14.90 -34.48
C SER A 58 19.93 15.76 -35.60
N SER A 59 20.13 15.14 -36.76
CA SER A 59 20.66 15.76 -37.99
C SER A 59 19.63 16.60 -38.74
N ASN A 60 18.39 16.69 -38.26
CA ASN A 60 17.36 17.52 -38.88
C ASN A 60 17.61 19.01 -38.60
N GLU A 61 17.51 19.84 -39.64
CA GLU A 61 17.45 21.30 -39.50
C GLU A 61 16.38 21.67 -38.47
N LEU A 62 16.75 22.55 -37.55
CA LEU A 62 15.95 22.97 -36.40
C LEU A 62 14.49 23.27 -36.81
N ILE A 63 13.54 22.89 -35.96
CA ILE A 63 12.14 23.29 -36.10
C ILE A 63 12.12 24.82 -36.28
N PRO A 64 11.54 25.37 -37.37
CA PRO A 64 11.62 26.80 -37.72
C PRO A 64 11.04 27.76 -36.66
N LEU A 65 10.41 27.23 -35.62
CA LEU A 65 9.81 27.94 -34.49
C LEU A 65 10.82 28.42 -33.43
N LEU A 66 12.08 27.98 -33.48
CA LEU A 66 13.12 28.30 -32.48
C LEU A 66 14.30 29.12 -33.03
N GLN A 67 14.34 29.36 -34.35
CA GLN A 67 15.36 30.23 -34.96
C GLN A 67 15.19 31.67 -34.45
N GLY A 68 16.27 32.25 -33.90
CA GLY A 68 16.28 33.62 -33.36
C GLY A 68 15.93 33.81 -31.87
N THR A 69 15.80 32.75 -31.07
CA THR A 69 15.66 32.86 -29.60
C THR A 69 16.98 32.62 -28.86
N ALA A 70 17.15 33.18 -27.65
CA ALA A 70 18.38 33.10 -26.84
C ALA A 70 18.84 31.66 -26.46
N THR A 71 18.08 30.64 -26.86
CA THR A 71 18.41 29.22 -26.72
C THR A 71 19.21 28.65 -27.89
N GLU A 72 19.44 29.41 -28.97
CA GLU A 72 20.24 29.01 -30.14
C GLU A 72 21.63 28.43 -29.82
N PRO A 73 22.46 29.04 -28.95
CA PRO A 73 23.79 28.50 -28.64
C PRO A 73 23.73 27.20 -27.82
N ILE A 74 22.62 26.96 -27.12
CA ILE A 74 22.43 25.72 -26.36
C ILE A 74 22.14 24.56 -27.33
N PHE A 75 21.60 24.80 -28.52
CA PHE A 75 21.19 23.77 -29.49
C PHE A 75 22.10 23.65 -30.73
N SER A 76 23.29 24.24 -30.71
CA SER A 76 24.25 24.07 -31.81
C SER A 76 24.64 22.59 -31.97
N GLN A 77 24.45 22.04 -33.17
CA GLN A 77 24.81 20.66 -33.53
C GLN A 77 26.29 20.35 -33.23
N PHE A 78 26.57 19.11 -32.80
CA PHE A 78 27.94 18.63 -32.74
C PHE A 78 28.47 18.40 -34.16
N LYS A 79 29.57 19.06 -34.52
CA LYS A 79 30.21 18.94 -35.85
C LYS A 79 30.74 17.54 -36.16
N THR A 80 30.88 16.65 -35.18
CA THR A 80 31.45 15.29 -35.37
C THR A 80 30.87 14.35 -34.30
N GLY A 81 30.37 13.17 -34.69
CA GLY A 81 29.89 12.14 -33.76
C GLY A 81 28.39 12.11 -33.46
N ASN A 82 27.57 12.88 -34.17
CA ASN A 82 26.11 12.94 -33.94
C ASN A 82 25.39 11.58 -34.03
N GLN A 83 25.79 10.67 -34.93
CA GLN A 83 25.16 9.34 -34.98
C GLN A 83 25.48 8.50 -33.74
N ILE A 84 26.73 8.53 -33.27
CA ILE A 84 27.16 7.75 -32.09
C ILE A 84 26.43 8.22 -30.83
N ILE A 85 26.36 9.54 -30.62
CA ILE A 85 25.67 10.12 -29.45
C ILE A 85 24.17 9.84 -29.51
N PHE A 86 23.58 9.87 -30.69
CA PHE A 86 22.18 9.53 -30.90
C PHE A 86 21.90 8.07 -30.54
N ASP A 87 22.69 7.13 -31.07
CA ASP A 87 22.53 5.70 -30.81
C ASP A 87 22.70 5.36 -29.33
N ILE A 88 23.69 5.97 -28.65
CA ILE A 88 23.87 5.82 -27.20
C ILE A 88 22.66 6.35 -26.43
N SER A 89 22.13 7.52 -26.83
CA SER A 89 20.98 8.13 -26.17
C SER A 89 19.72 7.26 -26.30
N VAL A 90 19.48 6.72 -27.50
CA VAL A 90 18.39 5.77 -27.74
C VAL A 90 18.59 4.50 -26.92
N GLY A 91 19.80 3.94 -26.86
CA GLY A 91 20.11 2.77 -26.05
C GLY A 91 19.83 2.98 -24.55
N ILE A 92 20.17 4.15 -24.01
CA ILE A 92 19.86 4.52 -22.62
C ILE A 92 18.35 4.62 -22.40
N ILE A 93 17.62 5.29 -23.30
CA ILE A 93 16.15 5.43 -23.20
C ILE A 93 15.46 4.06 -23.24
N VAL A 94 15.84 3.19 -24.17
CA VAL A 94 15.28 1.84 -24.28
C VAL A 94 15.57 1.02 -23.03
N SER A 95 16.81 1.08 -22.51
CA SER A 95 17.20 0.40 -21.28
C SER A 95 16.39 0.87 -20.07
N LEU A 96 16.16 2.19 -19.96
CA LEU A 96 15.32 2.78 -18.92
C LEU A 96 13.87 2.31 -19.02
N LEU A 97 13.31 2.29 -20.23
CA LEU A 97 11.95 1.80 -20.49
C LEU A 97 11.79 0.35 -20.06
N ILE A 98 12.72 -0.52 -20.47
CA ILE A 98 12.73 -1.94 -20.08
C ILE A 98 12.79 -2.08 -18.55
N TYR A 99 13.66 -1.32 -17.87
CA TYR A 99 13.75 -1.34 -16.42
C TYR A 99 12.41 -0.96 -15.75
N VAL A 100 11.78 0.13 -16.22
CA VAL A 100 10.50 0.60 -15.67
C VAL A 100 9.41 -0.46 -15.85
N LEU A 101 9.35 -1.09 -17.02
CA LEU A 101 8.31 -2.07 -17.35
C LEU A 101 8.51 -3.42 -16.64
N VAL A 102 9.75 -3.90 -16.56
CA VAL A 102 10.07 -5.24 -16.04
C VAL A 102 10.26 -5.26 -14.53
N VAL A 103 10.77 -4.18 -13.93
CA VAL A 103 11.12 -4.17 -12.50
C VAL A 103 10.17 -3.28 -11.72
N TRP A 104 9.99 -2.04 -12.14
CA TRP A 104 9.26 -1.05 -11.35
C TRP A 104 7.74 -1.27 -11.37
N LEU A 105 7.19 -1.54 -12.56
CA LEU A 105 5.77 -1.73 -12.78
C LEU A 105 5.19 -2.94 -12.01
N PRO A 106 5.75 -4.17 -12.10
CA PRO A 106 5.22 -5.30 -11.36
C PRO A 106 5.34 -5.12 -9.84
N GLU A 107 6.40 -4.45 -9.37
CA GLU A 107 6.59 -4.15 -7.95
C GLU A 107 5.48 -3.22 -7.41
N ARG A 108 5.08 -2.22 -8.20
CA ARG A 108 3.94 -1.34 -7.86
C ARG A 108 2.62 -2.10 -7.84
N PHE A 109 2.36 -2.92 -8.85
CA PHE A 109 1.12 -3.71 -8.90
C PHE A 109 1.02 -4.70 -7.74
N LYS A 110 2.13 -5.36 -7.37
CA LYS A 110 2.16 -6.29 -6.24
C LYS A 110 1.77 -5.61 -4.92
N GLN A 111 2.29 -4.41 -4.67
CA GLN A 111 2.00 -3.66 -3.43
C GLN A 111 0.55 -3.19 -3.39
N ASN A 112 0.03 -2.68 -4.51
CA ASN A 112 -1.37 -2.28 -4.60
C ASN A 112 -2.30 -3.47 -4.40
N ARG A 113 -1.95 -4.65 -4.95
CA ARG A 113 -2.75 -5.87 -4.79
C ARG A 113 -2.78 -6.34 -3.33
N ILE A 114 -1.63 -6.39 -2.66
CA ILE A 114 -1.56 -6.79 -1.23
C ILE A 114 -2.37 -5.81 -0.37
N ARG A 115 -2.21 -4.50 -0.58
CA ARG A 115 -2.95 -3.49 0.18
C ARG A 115 -4.46 -3.60 -0.05
N ARG A 116 -4.88 -3.76 -1.31
CA ARG A 116 -6.29 -3.91 -1.66
C ARG A 116 -6.88 -5.19 -1.06
N ASN A 117 -6.13 -6.29 -1.07
CA ASN A 117 -6.57 -7.55 -0.48
C ASN A 117 -6.77 -7.42 1.03
N LEU A 118 -5.79 -6.85 1.74
CA LEU A 118 -5.91 -6.63 3.19
C LEU A 118 -7.07 -5.69 3.54
N GLN A 119 -7.27 -4.62 2.77
CA GLN A 119 -8.40 -3.70 2.97
C GLN A 119 -9.74 -4.41 2.74
N HIS A 120 -9.82 -5.23 1.70
CA HIS A 120 -11.01 -6.04 1.42
C HIS A 120 -11.27 -7.02 2.57
N GLN A 121 -10.28 -7.79 2.98
CA GLN A 121 -10.41 -8.77 4.06
C GLN A 121 -10.82 -8.13 5.39
N TYR A 122 -10.23 -6.98 5.73
CA TYR A 122 -10.60 -6.24 6.93
C TYR A 122 -12.03 -5.68 6.85
N SER A 123 -12.47 -5.23 5.67
CA SER A 123 -13.84 -4.77 5.46
C SER A 123 -14.84 -5.93 5.58
N SER A 124 -14.53 -7.09 4.99
CA SER A 124 -15.34 -8.30 5.10
C SER A 124 -15.44 -8.77 6.54
N PHE A 125 -14.30 -8.84 7.26
CA PHE A 125 -14.28 -9.17 8.69
C PHE A 125 -15.20 -8.27 9.53
N LYS A 126 -15.17 -6.96 9.30
CA LYS A 126 -16.07 -6.02 9.99
C LYS A 126 -17.53 -6.31 9.68
N GLU A 127 -17.83 -6.58 8.42
CA GLU A 127 -19.18 -6.88 7.98
C GLU A 127 -19.72 -8.12 8.66
N GLU A 128 -18.94 -9.20 8.71
CA GLU A 128 -19.33 -10.44 9.39
C GLU A 128 -19.48 -10.23 10.90
N CYS A 129 -18.59 -9.48 11.54
CA CYS A 129 -18.76 -9.12 12.96
C CYS A 129 -20.08 -8.39 13.22
N ILE A 130 -20.44 -7.43 12.35
CA ILE A 130 -21.70 -6.68 12.48
C ILE A 130 -22.90 -7.60 12.29
N LYS A 131 -22.86 -8.49 11.29
CA LYS A 131 -23.94 -9.47 11.05
C LYS A 131 -24.14 -10.36 12.27
N VAL A 132 -23.06 -10.91 12.84
CA VAL A 132 -23.13 -11.73 14.06
C VAL A 132 -23.74 -10.95 15.22
N PHE A 133 -23.36 -9.67 15.41
CA PHE A 133 -23.94 -8.85 16.47
C PHE A 133 -25.42 -8.53 16.26
N LEU A 134 -25.84 -8.24 15.02
CA LEU A 134 -27.25 -7.99 14.69
C LEU A 134 -28.09 -9.27 14.84
N TRP A 135 -27.52 -10.41 14.47
CA TRP A 135 -28.14 -11.72 14.64
C TRP A 135 -28.33 -12.08 16.12
N ALA A 136 -27.33 -11.82 16.97
CA ALA A 136 -27.45 -11.99 18.42
C ALA A 136 -28.55 -11.09 19.04
N LEU A 137 -28.81 -9.93 18.43
CA LEU A 137 -29.92 -9.03 18.82
C LEU A 137 -31.29 -9.49 18.30
N HIS A 138 -31.36 -10.59 17.54
CA HIS A 138 -32.57 -11.07 16.85
C HIS A 138 -33.22 -9.99 15.96
N GLN A 139 -32.42 -9.03 15.47
CA GLN A 139 -32.91 -8.00 14.56
C GLN A 139 -32.73 -8.45 13.12
N THR A 140 -33.78 -8.35 12.33
CA THR A 140 -33.65 -8.39 10.88
C THR A 140 -32.87 -7.16 10.44
N TYR A 141 -31.91 -7.36 9.56
CA TYR A 141 -31.03 -6.29 9.10
C TYR A 141 -31.08 -6.14 7.59
N ASP A 142 -31.16 -4.88 7.17
CA ASP A 142 -31.04 -4.50 5.77
C ASP A 142 -29.57 -4.21 5.42
N PRO A 143 -29.10 -4.51 4.19
CA PRO A 143 -27.76 -4.14 3.72
C PRO A 143 -27.34 -2.69 3.99
N GLU A 144 -28.25 -1.71 3.97
CA GLU A 144 -27.91 -0.31 4.27
C GLU A 144 -27.54 -0.11 5.75
N LEU A 145 -28.20 -0.84 6.66
CA LEU A 145 -27.88 -0.79 8.08
C LEU A 145 -26.47 -1.33 8.33
N ILE A 146 -26.11 -2.45 7.70
CA ILE A 146 -24.75 -3.02 7.81
C ILE A 146 -23.72 -1.99 7.32
N ASN A 147 -23.95 -1.39 6.16
CA ASN A 147 -23.01 -0.42 5.58
C ASN A 147 -22.82 0.82 6.45
N ARG A 148 -23.90 1.31 7.08
CA ARG A 148 -23.85 2.38 8.08
C ARG A 148 -23.01 1.97 9.29
N LEU A 149 -23.27 0.79 9.83
CA LEU A 149 -22.57 0.24 10.99
C LEU A 149 -21.09 -0.10 10.72
N LYS A 150 -20.62 -0.14 9.46
CA LYS A 150 -19.17 -0.21 9.16
C LYS A 150 -18.43 1.04 9.68
N ASN A 151 -19.13 2.16 9.84
CA ASN A 151 -18.59 3.36 10.48
C ASN A 151 -18.50 3.17 12.01
N ARG A 152 -17.30 3.34 12.55
CA ARG A 152 -17.03 3.16 13.98
C ARG A 152 -17.92 4.03 14.89
N ASN A 153 -18.17 5.28 14.49
CA ASN A 153 -18.93 6.21 15.33
C ASN A 153 -20.40 5.82 15.35
N GLU A 154 -20.95 5.42 14.20
CA GLU A 154 -22.33 4.98 14.07
C GLU A 154 -22.55 3.64 14.76
N PHE A 155 -21.62 2.69 14.61
CA PHE A 155 -21.64 1.44 15.37
C PHE A 155 -21.67 1.68 16.88
N ARG A 156 -20.80 2.55 17.38
CA ARG A 156 -20.73 2.87 18.81
C ARG A 156 -22.02 3.52 19.30
N ARG A 157 -22.60 4.43 18.51
CA ARG A 157 -23.88 5.07 18.82
C ARG A 157 -25.01 4.04 18.86
N PHE A 158 -25.05 3.15 17.88
CA PHE A 158 -26.04 2.08 17.78
C PHE A 158 -25.98 1.13 18.98
N ILE A 159 -24.79 0.65 19.35
CA ILE A 159 -24.62 -0.31 20.47
C ILE A 159 -24.92 0.31 21.84
N LYS A 160 -24.67 1.61 22.02
CA LYS A 160 -24.98 2.34 23.25
C LYS A 160 -26.46 2.67 23.43
N GLU A 161 -27.27 2.46 22.40
CA GLU A 161 -28.70 2.72 22.47
C GLU A 161 -29.34 1.74 23.47
N LYS A 162 -30.26 2.25 24.30
CA LYS A 162 -30.97 1.44 25.30
C LYS A 162 -32.07 0.63 24.63
N VAL A 163 -32.12 -0.67 24.93
CA VAL A 163 -33.21 -1.58 24.51
C VAL A 163 -34.32 -1.63 25.56
N SER A 164 -33.96 -1.41 26.82
CA SER A 164 -34.88 -1.38 27.96
C SER A 164 -34.40 -0.34 28.97
N LEU A 165 -35.23 -0.04 29.99
CA LEU A 165 -34.96 0.97 31.02
C LEU A 165 -33.54 0.88 31.63
N ASP A 166 -32.99 -0.33 31.72
CA ASP A 166 -31.72 -0.60 32.40
C ASP A 166 -30.70 -1.42 31.58
N ARG A 167 -30.94 -1.64 30.27
CA ARG A 167 -30.06 -2.48 29.43
C ARG A 167 -29.75 -1.84 28.09
N GLU A 168 -28.46 -1.66 27.81
CA GLU A 168 -27.93 -1.27 26.49
C GLU A 168 -27.97 -2.45 25.51
N ARG A 169 -27.97 -2.17 24.20
CA ARG A 169 -27.89 -3.21 23.14
C ARG A 169 -26.68 -4.11 23.33
N TRP A 170 -25.56 -3.59 23.82
CA TRP A 170 -24.38 -4.40 24.11
C TRP A 170 -24.67 -5.58 25.05
N HIS A 171 -25.46 -5.36 26.10
CA HIS A 171 -25.83 -6.43 27.04
C HIS A 171 -26.72 -7.48 26.38
N ALA A 172 -27.61 -7.07 25.47
CA ALA A 172 -28.42 -7.99 24.70
C ALA A 172 -27.57 -8.81 23.71
N VAL A 173 -26.58 -8.19 23.03
CA VAL A 173 -25.62 -8.91 22.17
C VAL A 173 -24.88 -9.97 22.97
N LEU A 174 -24.31 -9.61 24.12
CA LEU A 174 -23.51 -10.54 24.93
C LEU A 174 -24.33 -11.74 25.41
N ASN A 175 -25.60 -11.54 25.76
CA ASN A 175 -26.49 -12.61 26.18
C ASN A 175 -27.02 -13.45 25.01
N GLY A 176 -27.05 -12.88 23.79
CA GLY A 176 -27.52 -13.54 22.58
C GLY A 176 -26.44 -14.26 21.78
N LEU A 177 -25.16 -14.07 22.12
CA LEU A 177 -24.05 -14.78 21.49
C LEU A 177 -24.03 -16.24 21.95
N ASP A 178 -24.26 -17.16 21.00
CA ASP A 178 -24.11 -18.59 21.22
C ASP A 178 -22.68 -19.08 20.90
N GLU A 179 -22.39 -20.34 21.25
CA GLU A 179 -21.09 -20.96 21.01
C GLU A 179 -20.74 -21.01 19.51
N TYR A 180 -21.73 -21.19 18.64
CA TYR A 180 -21.56 -21.26 17.19
C TYR A 180 -21.12 -19.90 16.60
N MET A 181 -21.78 -18.81 17.00
CA MET A 181 -21.45 -17.43 16.62
C MET A 181 -20.05 -17.04 17.09
N VAL A 182 -19.70 -17.39 18.34
CA VAL A 182 -18.36 -17.13 18.87
C VAL A 182 -17.31 -17.91 18.07
N LYS A 183 -17.57 -19.18 17.74
CA LYS A 183 -16.67 -19.98 16.91
C LYS A 183 -16.48 -19.37 15.52
N ASN A 184 -17.55 -18.89 14.88
CA ASN A 184 -17.46 -18.23 13.59
C ASN A 184 -16.61 -16.95 13.65
N LEU A 185 -16.80 -16.12 14.68
CA LEU A 185 -15.98 -14.92 14.90
C LEU A 185 -14.50 -15.26 15.09
N ILE A 186 -14.20 -16.36 15.79
CA ILE A 186 -12.82 -16.84 15.97
C ILE A 186 -12.22 -17.24 14.62
N VAL A 187 -12.95 -17.99 13.79
CA VAL A 187 -12.50 -18.38 12.45
C VAL A 187 -12.22 -17.15 11.59
N ASP A 188 -13.13 -16.17 11.56
CA ASP A 188 -12.95 -14.93 10.80
C ASP A 188 -11.73 -14.13 11.28
N LEU A 189 -11.47 -14.13 12.59
CA LEU A 189 -10.30 -13.51 13.17
C LEU A 189 -9.00 -14.24 12.80
N GLU A 190 -9.02 -15.57 12.76
CA GLU A 190 -7.88 -16.39 12.32
C GLU A 190 -7.53 -16.13 10.86
N ILE A 191 -8.54 -16.02 9.98
CA ILE A 191 -8.35 -15.66 8.57
C ILE A 191 -7.71 -14.27 8.46
N LEU A 192 -8.24 -13.28 9.19
CA LEU A 192 -7.67 -11.93 9.18
C LEU A 192 -6.22 -11.92 9.70
N LYS A 193 -5.93 -12.68 10.76
CA LYS A 193 -4.58 -12.84 11.32
C LYS A 193 -3.63 -13.44 10.27
N ALA A 194 -4.03 -14.49 9.59
CA ALA A 194 -3.23 -15.14 8.54
C ALA A 194 -2.91 -14.15 7.41
N GLU A 195 -3.88 -13.35 6.98
CA GLU A 195 -3.68 -12.34 5.93
C GLU A 195 -2.74 -11.20 6.38
N ILE A 196 -2.86 -10.77 7.63
CA ILE A 196 -1.93 -9.80 8.23
C ILE A 196 -0.52 -10.37 8.28
N GLN A 197 -0.35 -11.62 8.72
CA GLN A 197 0.95 -12.30 8.75
C GLN A 197 1.56 -12.44 7.36
N PHE A 198 0.74 -12.81 6.36
CA PHE A 198 1.17 -12.86 4.96
C PHE A 198 1.66 -11.49 4.49
N THR A 199 0.88 -10.43 4.74
CA THR A 199 1.22 -9.06 4.37
C THR A 199 2.52 -8.60 5.04
N LEU A 200 2.68 -8.86 6.34
CA LEU A 200 3.89 -8.52 7.10
C LEU A 200 5.11 -9.27 6.55
N SER A 201 4.99 -10.57 6.27
CA SER A 201 6.10 -11.35 5.69
C SER A 201 6.50 -10.86 4.29
N ALA A 202 5.53 -10.39 3.50
CA ALA A 202 5.80 -9.78 2.20
C ALA A 202 6.56 -8.46 2.33
N ILE A 203 6.24 -7.65 3.34
CA ILE A 203 6.92 -6.39 3.65
C ILE A 203 8.33 -6.66 4.23
N GLU A 204 8.47 -7.62 5.13
CA GLU A 204 9.76 -7.96 5.75
C GLU A 204 10.76 -8.50 4.72
N ARG A 205 10.32 -9.39 3.82
CA ARG A 205 11.15 -9.85 2.69
C ARG A 205 11.64 -8.70 1.81
N ARG A 206 10.84 -7.65 1.65
CA ARG A 206 11.23 -6.45 0.91
C ARG A 206 12.32 -5.68 1.66
N LYS A 207 12.16 -5.48 2.97
CA LYS A 207 13.16 -4.84 3.82
C LYS A 207 14.49 -5.61 3.82
N ALA A 208 14.44 -6.94 3.91
CA ALA A 208 15.64 -7.76 3.85
C ALA A 208 16.35 -7.65 2.48
N ARG A 209 15.60 -7.60 1.38
CA ARG A 209 16.15 -7.39 0.03
C ARG A 209 16.77 -6.00 -0.13
N SER A 210 16.14 -4.96 0.43
CA SER A 210 16.63 -3.59 0.34
C SER A 210 17.93 -3.37 1.14
N VAL A 211 18.15 -4.13 2.21
CA VAL A 211 19.38 -4.13 3.03
C VAL A 211 20.51 -4.96 2.41
N ARG A 212 20.23 -6.04 1.68
CA ARG A 212 21.29 -6.83 1.01
C ARG A 212 21.87 -6.20 -0.26
N LEU A 213 21.09 -5.38 -0.96
CA LEU A 213 21.53 -4.67 -2.17
C LEU A 213 22.77 -3.75 -1.96
N PRO A 214 22.89 -2.96 -0.86
CA PRO A 214 24.08 -2.14 -0.63
C PRO A 214 25.35 -2.92 -0.27
N GLU A 215 25.26 -4.16 0.22
CA GLU A 215 26.45 -4.99 0.51
C GLU A 215 26.99 -5.65 -0.75
N ALA A 216 26.12 -6.22 -1.61
CA ALA A 216 26.57 -6.85 -2.85
C ALA A 216 27.23 -5.86 -3.82
N MET A 217 26.80 -4.59 -3.82
CA MET A 217 27.40 -3.52 -4.63
C MET A 217 28.73 -3.01 -4.07
N ARG A 218 29.00 -3.22 -2.77
CA ARG A 218 30.25 -2.84 -2.10
C ARG A 218 31.37 -3.86 -2.36
N ILE A 219 31.03 -5.12 -2.59
CA ILE A 219 32.00 -6.19 -2.85
C ILE A 219 32.50 -6.14 -4.31
N SER A 220 31.70 -5.67 -5.26
CA SER A 220 32.11 -5.52 -6.67
C SER A 220 32.96 -4.28 -6.97
N GLY A 221 33.15 -3.38 -6.00
CA GLY A 221 33.97 -2.16 -6.13
C GLY A 221 35.38 -2.26 -5.52
N LEU A 222 35.78 -3.44 -5.04
CA LEU A 222 37.08 -3.69 -4.40
C LEU A 222 37.99 -4.64 -5.21
N SER A 223 37.64 -4.95 -6.47
CA SER A 223 38.46 -5.78 -7.36
C SER A 223 38.82 -5.06 -8.67
N SER A 224 39.19 -3.80 -8.62
CA SER A 224 39.74 -3.05 -9.76
C SER A 224 40.86 -2.13 -9.29
#